data_AF-A0A5D0WQH6-F1
#
_entry.id   AF-A0A5D0WQH6-F1
#
_cell.length_a   1.000
_cell.length_b   1.000
_cell.length_c   1.000
_cell.angle_alpha   90.00
_cell.angle_beta   90.00
_cell.angle_gamma   90.00
#
_symmetry.space_group_name_H-M   'P 1'
#
loop_
_entity.id
_entity.type
_entity.pdbx_description
1 polymer ?
#
loop_
_entity_poly.entity_id
_entity_poly.type
_entity_poly.pdbx_seq_one_letter_code
_entity_poly.pdbx_strand_id
1 'polypeptide(L)'
;MGEKEKMNEMTVLGSPFEISFRILLMLNEIGNVELDVQRICAIDFIAVYAADFNLLDENLHGYGNYRFSEYSARRDLVTLALKILVLNGTIIFLSTRNGFGYKISEAGKNVCRCLIDSYSDEYRIAIRAVLKNLDISDDRAMLKRINQHILYSLQEVNNE
;
A
#
# COMPACT_ATOMS: atom_id res chain seq x y z
N MET A 1 -1.46 20.03 -40.82
CA MET A 1 -1.55 18.63 -40.34
C MET A 1 -0.95 18.61 -38.95
N GLY A 2 -1.78 18.65 -37.92
CA GLY A 2 -1.34 18.70 -36.53
C GLY A 2 -0.95 17.31 -36.05
N GLU A 3 0.29 17.18 -35.58
CA GLU A 3 0.72 16.03 -34.80
C GLU A 3 -0.04 16.05 -33.48
N LYS A 4 -1.00 15.13 -33.32
CA LYS A 4 -1.55 14.83 -32.01
C LYS A 4 -0.45 14.12 -31.22
N GLU A 5 0.15 14.83 -30.28
CA GLU A 5 0.90 14.23 -29.18
C GLU A 5 0.02 13.13 -28.56
N LYS A 6 0.39 11.87 -28.76
CA LYS A 6 -0.16 10.77 -28.00
C LYS A 6 0.31 10.95 -26.56
N MET A 7 -0.56 11.54 -25.74
CA MET A 7 -0.44 11.48 -24.30
C MET A 7 -0.32 10.00 -23.91
N ASN A 8 0.86 9.61 -23.41
CA ASN A 8 1.08 8.28 -22.87
C ASN A 8 0.12 8.13 -21.68
N GLU A 9 -0.86 7.24 -21.77
CA GLU A 9 -1.71 6.88 -20.63
C GLU A 9 -0.82 6.18 -19.59
N MET A 10 -0.15 6.97 -18.76
CA MET A 10 0.53 6.46 -17.58
C MET A 10 -0.57 6.05 -16.62
N THR A 11 -0.79 4.75 -16.47
CA THR A 11 -1.75 4.21 -15.50
C THR A 11 -1.34 4.73 -14.12
N VAL A 12 -2.20 5.52 -13.50
CA VAL A 12 -1.96 6.10 -12.17
C VAL A 12 -1.85 5.02 -11.11
N LEU A 13 -2.56 3.90 -11.28
CA LEU A 13 -2.52 2.72 -10.41
C LEU A 13 -1.12 2.10 -10.37
N GLY A 14 -0.59 1.86 -9.17
CA GLY A 14 0.75 1.31 -8.97
C GLY A 14 1.88 2.33 -9.18
N SER A 15 1.56 3.58 -9.51
CA SER A 15 2.57 4.65 -9.57
C SER A 15 3.01 5.08 -8.16
N PRO A 16 4.20 5.69 -8.01
CA PRO A 16 4.64 6.26 -6.73
C PRO A 16 3.66 7.31 -6.17
N PHE A 17 2.93 8.00 -7.06
CA PHE A 17 1.93 8.98 -6.68
C PHE A 17 0.73 8.33 -6.00
N GLU A 18 0.17 7.29 -6.62
CA GLU A 18 -0.95 6.55 -6.06
C GLU A 18 -0.56 5.81 -4.76
N ILE A 19 0.62 5.19 -4.75
CA ILE A 19 1.19 4.58 -3.54
C ILE A 19 1.36 5.62 -2.42
N SER A 20 1.77 6.86 -2.74
CA SER A 20 1.89 7.91 -1.73
C SER A 20 0.54 8.25 -1.08
N PHE A 21 -0.55 8.24 -1.85
CA PHE A 21 -1.89 8.42 -1.29
C PHE A 21 -2.27 7.26 -0.38
N ARG A 22 -2.09 6.02 -0.82
CA ARG A 22 -2.38 4.84 0.00
C ARG A 22 -1.56 4.80 1.30
N ILE A 23 -0.27 5.14 1.27
CA ILE A 23 0.54 5.23 2.48
C ILE A 23 -0.01 6.30 3.42
N LEU A 24 -0.39 7.47 2.90
CA LEU A 24 -0.92 8.55 3.73
C LEU A 24 -2.26 8.15 4.39
N LEU A 25 -3.17 7.55 3.62
CA LEU A 25 -4.44 7.01 4.12
C LEU A 25 -4.19 5.91 5.17
N MET A 26 -3.28 4.97 4.90
CA MET A 26 -2.91 3.90 5.82
C MET A 26 -2.42 4.47 7.16
N LEU A 27 -1.43 5.36 7.14
CA LEU A 27 -0.88 5.94 8.37
C LEU A 27 -1.94 6.75 9.14
N ASN A 28 -2.91 7.36 8.45
CA ASN A 28 -4.04 8.03 9.09
C ASN A 28 -4.96 7.06 9.83
N GLU A 29 -5.31 5.92 9.21
CA GLU A 29 -6.16 4.90 9.84
C GLU A 29 -5.45 4.16 10.99
N ILE A 30 -4.14 3.93 10.86
CA ILE A 30 -3.31 3.30 11.90
C ILE A 30 -3.09 4.24 13.10
N GLY A 31 -3.05 5.54 12.85
CA GLY A 31 -2.90 6.56 13.90
C GLY A 31 -1.44 6.76 14.34
N ASN A 32 -1.20 6.80 15.64
CA ASN A 32 0.09 7.23 16.21
C ASN A 32 1.15 6.10 16.32
N VAL A 33 1.03 5.04 15.52
CA VAL A 33 2.03 3.97 15.46
C VAL A 33 3.06 4.30 14.38
N GLU A 34 4.34 4.14 14.72
CA GLU A 34 5.45 4.27 13.78
C GLU A 34 5.65 2.95 13.03
N LEU A 35 5.78 3.04 11.70
CA LEU A 35 6.01 1.88 10.84
C LEU A 35 7.30 2.07 10.03
N ASP A 36 8.03 0.98 9.83
CA ASP A 36 9.15 0.94 8.88
C ASP A 36 8.65 0.64 7.45
N VAL A 37 9.57 0.73 6.48
CA VAL A 37 9.27 0.47 5.06
C VAL A 37 8.71 -0.93 4.85
N GLN A 38 9.17 -1.93 5.61
CA GLN A 38 8.75 -3.32 5.42
C GLN A 38 7.30 -3.53 5.86
N ARG A 39 6.93 -3.00 7.03
CA ARG A 39 5.55 -3.03 7.52
C ARG A 39 4.61 -2.27 6.60
N ILE A 40 5.03 -1.10 6.12
CA ILE A 40 4.24 -0.32 5.15
C ILE A 40 4.01 -1.15 3.87
N CYS A 41 5.04 -1.79 3.32
CA CYS A 41 4.89 -2.66 2.15
C CYS A 41 3.93 -3.83 2.41
N ALA A 42 4.06 -4.51 3.55
CA ALA A 42 3.26 -5.68 3.90
C ALA A 42 1.78 -5.32 4.10
N ILE A 43 1.51 -4.28 4.89
CA ILE A 43 0.14 -3.82 5.15
C ILE A 43 -0.51 -3.34 3.85
N ASP A 44 0.21 -2.56 3.03
CA ASP A 44 -0.30 -2.03 1.75
C ASP A 44 -0.62 -3.17 0.78
N PHE A 45 0.26 -4.18 0.69
CA PHE A 45 0.05 -5.34 -0.16
C PHE A 45 -1.16 -6.16 0.26
N ILE A 46 -1.30 -6.44 1.56
CA ILE A 46 -2.45 -7.18 2.08
C ILE A 46 -3.74 -6.39 1.86
N ALA A 47 -3.71 -5.06 2.04
CA ALA A 47 -4.89 -4.21 1.88
C ALA A 47 -5.37 -4.16 0.42
N VAL A 48 -4.47 -4.01 -0.56
CA VAL A 48 -4.88 -3.98 -1.98
C VAL A 48 -5.42 -5.32 -2.47
N TYR A 49 -5.02 -6.43 -1.84
CA TYR A 49 -5.46 -7.80 -2.12
C TYR A 49 -6.30 -8.40 -1.00
N ALA A 50 -7.08 -7.58 -0.30
CA ALA A 50 -7.79 -7.99 0.90
C ALA A 50 -8.69 -9.24 0.71
N ALA A 51 -9.31 -9.42 -0.45
CA ALA A 51 -10.11 -10.61 -0.73
C ALA A 51 -9.28 -11.88 -0.86
N ASP A 52 -8.10 -11.79 -1.47
CA ASP A 52 -7.18 -12.93 -1.55
C ASP A 52 -6.65 -13.36 -0.17
N PHE A 53 -6.66 -12.44 0.81
CA PHE A 53 -6.35 -12.72 2.22
C PHE A 53 -7.58 -13.06 3.07
N ASN A 54 -8.74 -13.26 2.44
CA ASN A 54 -10.04 -13.53 3.08
C ASN A 54 -10.46 -12.45 4.10
N LEU A 55 -10.12 -11.19 3.83
CA LEU A 55 -10.46 -10.05 4.68
C LEU A 55 -11.67 -9.26 4.18
N LEU A 56 -11.90 -9.25 2.87
CA LEU A 56 -13.01 -8.59 2.18
C LEU A 56 -13.53 -9.46 1.02
N ASP A 57 -14.62 -9.04 0.39
CA ASP A 57 -15.21 -9.76 -0.76
C ASP A 57 -14.51 -9.42 -2.08
N GLU A 58 -13.94 -8.22 -2.20
CA GLU A 58 -13.28 -7.75 -3.42
C GLU A 58 -11.88 -7.18 -3.13
N ASN A 59 -10.97 -7.33 -4.10
CA ASN A 59 -9.66 -6.69 -4.07
C ASN A 59 -9.76 -5.27 -4.63
N LEU A 60 -9.03 -4.32 -4.02
CA LEU A 60 -8.91 -2.97 -4.56
C LEU A 60 -8.14 -2.96 -5.89
N HIS A 61 -7.14 -3.84 -6.00
CA HIS A 61 -6.47 -4.12 -7.26
C HIS A 61 -7.07 -5.38 -7.89
N GLY A 62 -7.32 -5.37 -9.20
CA GLY A 62 -7.92 -6.52 -9.88
C GLY A 62 -7.11 -7.82 -9.76
N TYR A 63 -7.71 -8.92 -10.20
CA TYR A 63 -7.22 -10.29 -9.97
C TYR A 63 -6.08 -10.74 -10.90
N GLY A 64 -5.17 -9.84 -11.31
CA GLY A 64 -4.14 -10.15 -12.30
C GLY A 64 -3.09 -11.18 -11.85
N ASN A 65 -2.53 -11.93 -12.81
CA ASN A 65 -1.63 -13.07 -12.58
C ASN A 65 -0.18 -12.69 -12.17
N TYR A 66 0.17 -11.40 -12.07
CA TYR A 66 1.54 -10.91 -11.78
C TYR A 66 1.80 -10.55 -10.30
N ARG A 67 0.92 -10.98 -9.39
CA ARG A 67 0.94 -10.65 -7.95
C ARG A 67 2.24 -11.03 -7.23
N PHE A 68 2.91 -12.11 -7.65
CA PHE A 68 4.17 -12.56 -7.03
C PHE A 68 5.32 -11.57 -7.22
N SER A 69 5.50 -11.08 -8.44
CA SER A 69 6.53 -10.08 -8.75
C SER A 69 6.22 -8.72 -8.11
N GLU A 70 4.95 -8.43 -7.87
CA GLU A 70 4.52 -7.12 -7.38
C GLU A 70 5.03 -6.84 -5.97
N TYR A 71 4.94 -7.80 -5.03
CA TYR A 71 5.42 -7.58 -3.67
C TYR A 71 6.93 -7.28 -3.63
N SER A 72 7.72 -8.02 -4.42
CA SER A 72 9.17 -7.82 -4.51
C SER A 72 9.54 -6.48 -5.14
N ALA A 73 8.82 -6.06 -6.18
CA ALA A 73 9.04 -4.78 -6.86
C ALA A 73 8.50 -3.56 -6.08
N ARG A 74 7.55 -3.76 -5.16
CA ARG A 74 6.85 -2.70 -4.45
C ARG A 74 7.74 -1.92 -3.48
N ARG A 75 8.82 -2.52 -2.97
CA ARG A 75 9.72 -1.86 -2.01
C ARG A 75 10.31 -0.55 -2.54
N ASP A 76 10.73 -0.54 -3.81
CA ASP A 76 11.36 0.65 -4.41
C ASP A 76 10.33 1.76 -4.63
N LEU A 77 9.12 1.39 -5.07
CA LEU A 77 8.01 2.33 -5.26
C LEU A 77 7.54 2.93 -3.93
N VAL A 78 7.39 2.11 -2.88
CA VAL A 78 7.07 2.58 -1.52
C VAL A 78 8.17 3.51 -1.00
N THR A 79 9.44 3.17 -1.23
CA THR A 79 10.56 4.03 -0.82
C THR A 79 10.50 5.39 -1.52
N LEU A 80 10.16 5.43 -2.81
CA LEU A 80 9.99 6.67 -3.55
C LEU A 80 8.78 7.48 -3.05
N ALA A 81 7.65 6.81 -2.80
CA ALA A 81 6.45 7.43 -2.25
C ALA A 81 6.71 8.04 -0.85
N LEU A 82 7.44 7.34 0.02
CA LEU A 82 7.83 7.85 1.33
C LEU A 82 8.70 9.10 1.24
N LYS A 83 9.66 9.15 0.29
CA LYS A 83 10.46 10.35 0.05
C LYS A 83 9.58 11.54 -0.37
N ILE A 84 8.61 11.33 -1.26
CA ILE A 84 7.66 12.36 -1.68
C ILE A 84 6.89 12.90 -0.47
N LEU A 85 6.34 12.00 0.36
CA LEU A 85 5.54 12.38 1.52
C LEU A 85 6.35 13.13 2.60
N VAL A 86 7.61 12.72 2.82
CA VAL A 86 8.55 13.39 3.74
C VAL A 86 8.88 14.80 3.23
N LEU A 87 9.24 14.93 1.94
CA LEU A 87 9.55 16.23 1.34
C LEU A 87 8.35 17.18 1.36
N ASN A 88 7.14 16.64 1.25
CA ASN A 88 5.89 17.41 1.35
C ASN A 88 5.47 17.71 2.80
N GLY A 89 6.18 17.20 3.81
CA GLY A 89 5.85 17.39 5.24
C GLY A 89 4.56 16.71 5.70
N THR A 90 4.00 15.81 4.88
CA THR A 90 2.75 15.08 5.17
C THR A 90 2.95 13.86 6.07
N ILE A 91 4.19 13.36 6.16
CA ILE A 91 4.60 12.36 7.14
C ILE A 91 5.87 12.82 7.85
N ILE A 92 6.10 12.26 9.04
CA ILE A 92 7.26 12.49 9.88
C ILE A 92 8.19 11.30 9.71
N PHE A 93 9.45 11.56 9.37
CA PHE A 93 10.54 10.60 9.36
C PHE A 93 11.24 10.57 10.73
N LEU A 94 11.48 9.38 11.26
CA LEU A 94 12.13 9.16 12.54
C LEU A 94 13.32 8.21 12.34
N SER A 95 14.48 8.63 12.85
CA SER A 95 15.64 7.74 12.97
C SER A 95 15.55 7.01 14.30
N THR A 96 15.50 5.67 14.25
CA THR A 96 15.41 4.80 15.41
C THR A 96 16.67 3.94 15.53
N ARG A 97 16.85 3.28 16.67
CA ARG A 97 17.94 2.32 16.86
C ARG A 97 17.85 1.11 15.92
N ASN A 98 16.66 0.83 15.39
CA ASN A 98 16.38 -0.33 14.54
C ASN A 98 16.22 0.05 13.05
N GLY A 99 16.57 1.28 12.67
CA GLY A 99 16.43 1.78 11.30
C GLY A 99 15.54 3.02 11.23
N PHE A 100 14.70 3.10 10.20
CA PHE A 100 13.86 4.26 9.95
C PHE A 100 12.39 3.92 10.11
N GLY A 101 11.63 4.84 10.69
CA GLY A 101 10.18 4.73 10.73
C GLY A 101 9.47 6.02 10.36
N TYR A 102 8.18 5.85 10.11
CA TYR A 102 7.32 6.84 9.50
C TYR A 102 5.98 6.88 10.24
N LYS A 103 5.46 8.08 10.43
CA LYS A 103 4.11 8.32 10.97
C LYS A 103 3.46 9.53 10.32
N ILE A 104 2.14 9.62 10.34
CA ILE A 104 1.44 10.75 9.74
C ILE A 104 1.71 12.06 10.50
N SER A 105 1.84 13.17 9.78
CA SER A 105 1.91 14.52 10.38
C SER A 105 0.51 15.13 10.49
N GLU A 106 0.36 16.25 11.21
CA GLU A 106 -0.93 16.96 11.25
C GLU A 106 -1.32 17.50 9.85
N ALA A 107 -0.34 17.94 9.06
CA ALA A 107 -0.57 18.34 7.67
C ALA A 107 -1.07 17.13 6.83
N GLY A 108 -0.50 15.95 7.04
CA GLY A 108 -0.96 14.71 6.41
C GLY A 108 -2.41 14.36 6.76
N LYS A 109 -2.80 14.48 8.04
CA LYS A 109 -4.19 14.26 8.46
C LYS A 109 -5.14 15.25 7.79
N ASN A 110 -4.74 16.51 7.65
CA ASN A 110 -5.55 17.52 6.93
C ASN A 110 -5.76 17.12 5.46
N VAL A 111 -4.71 16.64 4.78
CA VAL A 111 -4.82 16.13 3.41
C VAL A 111 -5.79 14.94 3.34
N CYS A 112 -5.69 13.98 4.27
CA CYS A 112 -6.59 12.84 4.31
C CYS A 112 -8.07 13.23 4.42
N ARG A 113 -8.41 14.32 5.12
CA ARG A 113 -9.81 14.79 5.23
C ARG A 113 -10.37 15.32 3.90
N CYS A 114 -9.50 15.67 2.95
CA CYS A 114 -9.88 16.12 1.61
C CYS A 114 -9.94 15.00 0.58
N LEU A 115 -9.42 13.80 0.92
CA LEU A 115 -9.44 12.61 0.05
C LEU A 115 -10.74 11.84 0.28
N ILE A 116 -11.81 12.34 -0.33
CA ILE A 116 -13.16 11.80 -0.25
C ILE A 116 -13.58 11.40 -1.67
N ASP A 117 -13.32 10.14 -2.00
CA ASP A 117 -13.69 9.49 -3.25
C ASP A 117 -13.83 7.97 -3.01
N SER A 118 -14.45 7.26 -3.93
CA SER A 118 -14.74 5.83 -3.76
C SER A 118 -13.48 4.99 -3.56
N TYR A 119 -12.39 5.31 -4.27
CA TYR A 119 -11.13 4.58 -4.15
C TYR A 119 -10.50 4.78 -2.77
N SER A 120 -10.48 6.03 -2.29
CA SER A 120 -10.01 6.37 -0.95
C SER A 120 -10.83 5.67 0.14
N ASP A 121 -12.16 5.62 0.00
CA ASP A 121 -13.06 4.97 0.96
C ASP A 121 -12.89 3.45 1.00
N GLU A 122 -12.79 2.80 -0.16
CA GLU A 122 -12.54 1.36 -0.28
C GLU A 122 -11.19 0.99 0.35
N TYR A 123 -10.13 1.77 0.08
CA TYR A 123 -8.83 1.52 0.67
C TYR A 123 -8.83 1.68 2.20
N ARG A 124 -9.57 2.67 2.75
CA ARG A 124 -9.74 2.80 4.21
C ARG A 124 -10.43 1.58 4.81
N ILE A 125 -11.45 1.05 4.14
CA ILE A 125 -12.15 -0.18 4.57
C ILE A 125 -11.15 -1.35 4.59
N ALA A 126 -10.33 -1.50 3.55
CA ALA A 126 -9.29 -2.54 3.50
C ALA A 126 -8.29 -2.42 4.64
N ILE A 127 -7.78 -1.23 4.95
CA ILE A 127 -6.88 -1.01 6.08
C ILE A 127 -7.55 -1.35 7.41
N ARG A 128 -8.81 -0.94 7.63
CA ARG A 128 -9.55 -1.30 8.84
C ARG A 128 -9.75 -2.81 8.96
N ALA A 129 -9.98 -3.50 7.85
CA ALA A 129 -10.08 -4.97 7.82
C ALA A 129 -8.74 -5.62 8.20
N VAL A 130 -7.61 -5.12 7.70
CA VAL A 130 -6.27 -5.54 8.11
C VAL A 130 -6.09 -5.36 9.62
N LEU A 131 -6.32 -4.15 10.14
CA LEU A 131 -6.12 -3.84 11.57
C LEU A 131 -7.02 -4.65 12.51
N LYS A 132 -8.22 -5.02 12.05
CA LYS A 132 -9.16 -5.83 12.83
C LYS A 132 -8.73 -7.31 12.90
N ASN A 133 -8.11 -7.83 11.85
CA ASN A 133 -7.87 -9.27 11.69
C ASN A 133 -6.39 -9.67 11.82
N LEU A 134 -5.47 -8.71 11.86
CA LEU A 134 -4.03 -8.95 11.90
C LEU A 134 -3.35 -8.11 12.99
N ASP A 135 -2.39 -8.73 13.67
CA ASP A 135 -1.42 -8.01 14.48
C ASP A 135 -0.32 -7.45 13.57
N ILE A 136 -0.41 -6.15 13.27
CA ILE A 136 0.55 -5.45 12.42
C ILE A 136 1.94 -5.26 13.07
N SER A 137 2.11 -5.68 14.32
CA SER A 137 3.43 -5.73 14.98
C SER A 137 4.15 -7.07 14.78
N ASP A 138 3.45 -8.12 14.31
CA ASP A 138 4.03 -9.44 14.01
C ASP A 138 4.44 -9.54 12.53
N ASP A 139 5.65 -9.08 12.25
CA ASP A 139 6.25 -9.11 10.90
C ASP A 139 6.33 -10.52 10.32
N ARG A 140 6.54 -11.55 11.17
CA ARG A 140 6.68 -12.93 10.70
C ARG A 140 5.33 -13.48 10.25
N ALA A 141 4.26 -13.21 11.00
CA ALA A 141 2.92 -13.64 10.62
C ALA A 141 2.46 -12.99 9.31
N MET A 142 2.69 -11.68 9.15
CA MET A 142 2.35 -10.97 7.90
C MET A 142 3.13 -11.54 6.71
N LEU A 143 4.45 -11.71 6.83
CA LEU A 143 5.27 -12.30 5.77
C LEU A 143 4.86 -13.74 5.43
N LYS A 144 4.50 -14.55 6.43
CA LYS A 144 4.02 -15.91 6.19
C LYS A 144 2.75 -15.92 5.33
N ARG A 145 1.79 -15.05 5.64
CA ARG A 145 0.56 -14.92 4.84
C ARG A 145 0.87 -14.47 3.41
N ILE A 146 1.72 -13.46 3.24
CA ILE A 146 2.12 -12.97 1.92
C ILE A 146 2.79 -14.08 1.11
N ASN A 147 3.70 -14.84 1.70
CA ASN A 147 4.36 -15.96 1.02
C ASN A 147 3.38 -17.09 0.65
N GLN A 148 2.39 -17.38 1.50
CA GLN A 148 1.35 -18.36 1.18
C GLN A 148 0.51 -17.92 -0.02
N HIS A 149 0.05 -16.67 -0.01
CA HIS A 149 -0.69 -16.06 -1.13
C HIS A 149 0.10 -16.14 -2.44
N ILE A 150 1.36 -15.70 -2.41
CA ILE A 150 2.29 -15.79 -3.52
C ILE A 150 2.38 -17.21 -4.10
N LEU A 151 2.49 -18.23 -3.25
CA LEU A 151 2.61 -19.63 -3.70
C LEU A 151 1.32 -20.12 -4.35
N TYR A 152 0.16 -19.72 -3.83
CA TYR A 152 -1.13 -20.04 -4.45
C TYR A 152 -1.27 -19.40 -5.83
N SER A 153 -0.93 -18.12 -5.97
CA SER A 153 -0.97 -17.45 -7.29
C SER A 153 -0.04 -18.09 -8.32
N LEU A 154 1.12 -18.62 -7.90
CA LEU A 154 2.02 -19.36 -8.79
C LEU A 154 1.44 -20.71 -9.25
N GLN A 155 0.61 -21.36 -8.43
CA GLN A 155 -0.02 -22.63 -8.78
C GLN A 155 -1.19 -22.43 -9.76
N GLU A 156 -1.95 -21.35 -9.62
CA GLU A 156 -3.05 -21.02 -10.54
C GLU A 156 -2.55 -20.79 -11.97
N VAL A 157 -1.47 -20.01 -12.13
CA VAL A 157 -0.86 -19.74 -13.45
C VAL A 157 -0.33 -21.00 -14.14
N ASN A 158 0.07 -22.02 -13.39
CA ASN A 158 0.54 -23.29 -13.97
C ASN A 158 -0.59 -24.24 -14.37
N ASN A 159 -1.83 -23.97 -13.95
CA ASN A 159 -3.01 -24.79 -14.21
C ASN A 159 -3.96 -24.18 -15.25
N GLU A 160 -3.60 -23.02 -15.84
CA GLU A 160 -4.24 -22.39 -17.01
C GLU A 160 -3.51 -22.79 -18.30
#